data_AF-A0A8S1J515-F1
#
_entry.id   AF-A0A8S1J515-F1
#
_cell.length_a   1.000
_cell.length_b   1.000
_cell.length_c   1.000
_cell.angle_alpha   90.00
_cell.angle_beta   90.00
_cell.angle_gamma   90.00
#
_symmetry.space_group_name_H-M   'P 1'
#
loop_
_entity.id
_entity.type
_entity.pdbx_description
1 polymer ?
#
loop_
_entity_poly.entity_id
_entity_poly.type
_entity_poly.pdbx_seq_one_letter_code
_entity_poly.pdbx_strand_id
1 'polypeptide(L)'
;DFRDACDAFRAADLGDGFTRFHFSIKRTGNYSLAVSTAENRTVYRSVLEIVPAGVSHLNCRAFGFRNTTVGFRGVGYLLVADRFGNAYDDGTRALANLSAFSVTFKEENQPYFIQGVAGAIGEYDAWEGGYEVSYNITEAAVYAVSARWVSWSVPGSGDRVSLLPNRASPAKCVLAPPGAMGGEAGGTWALVLKGYDRFGNGAADEDMAPWTRVALSRDGRAVGVEGLVELLDLDGASLRVALALRAAGRYDVVVLVNGTQ
;
A
#
# COMPACT_ATOMS: atom_id res chain seq x y z
N ASP A 1 1.33 38.68 -9.98
CA ASP A 1 1.95 37.98 -8.83
C ASP A 1 1.40 38.45 -7.48
N PHE A 2 1.87 39.57 -6.88
CA PHE A 2 1.34 40.01 -5.56
C PHE A 2 -0.16 40.35 -5.58
N ARG A 3 -0.64 41.02 -6.63
CA ARG A 3 -2.06 41.36 -6.78
C ARG A 3 -2.97 40.13 -6.92
N ASP A 4 -2.42 39.00 -7.38
CA ASP A 4 -3.19 37.76 -7.56
C ASP A 4 -3.21 36.89 -6.29
N ALA A 5 -2.29 37.15 -5.36
CA ALA A 5 -2.20 36.46 -4.07
C ALA A 5 -2.77 37.27 -2.89
N CYS A 6 -3.02 38.56 -3.08
CA CYS A 6 -3.47 39.50 -2.07
C CYS A 6 -4.97 39.81 -2.21
N ASP A 7 -5.78 39.30 -1.29
CA ASP A 7 -7.24 39.41 -1.36
C ASP A 7 -7.79 40.75 -0.88
N ALA A 8 -7.05 41.42 0.00
CA ALA A 8 -7.43 42.71 0.53
C ALA A 8 -6.17 43.53 0.77
N PHE A 9 -6.19 44.79 0.34
CA PHE A 9 -5.18 45.79 0.67
C PHE A 9 -5.88 47.07 1.10
N ARG A 10 -5.48 47.63 2.25
CA ARG A 10 -5.93 48.93 2.74
C ARG A 10 -4.75 49.69 3.30
N ALA A 11 -4.71 50.98 3.03
CA ALA A 11 -3.78 51.91 3.66
C ALA A 11 -4.58 52.92 4.47
N ALA A 12 -4.11 53.24 5.67
CA ALA A 12 -4.67 54.26 6.53
C ALA A 12 -3.57 55.23 6.92
N ASP A 13 -3.74 56.50 6.58
CA ASP A 13 -2.95 57.58 7.15
C ASP A 13 -3.40 57.80 8.60
N LEU A 14 -2.44 57.80 9.52
CA LEU A 14 -2.70 57.97 10.94
C LEU A 14 -2.67 59.45 11.36
N GLY A 15 -2.36 60.38 10.45
CA GLY A 15 -2.36 61.83 10.70
C GLY A 15 -1.19 62.32 11.55
N ASP A 16 -0.25 61.44 11.88
CA ASP A 16 0.97 61.68 12.65
C ASP A 16 2.24 61.49 11.81
N GLY A 17 2.09 61.41 10.49
CA GLY A 17 3.16 61.09 9.55
C GLY A 17 3.41 59.59 9.37
N PHE A 18 2.67 58.72 10.03
CA PHE A 18 2.70 57.27 9.79
C PHE A 18 1.56 56.82 8.89
N THR A 19 1.87 55.87 8.01
CA THR A 19 0.86 55.14 7.23
C THR A 19 0.85 53.68 7.68
N ARG A 20 -0.33 53.17 8.00
CA ARG A 20 -0.54 51.76 8.32
C ARG A 20 -1.08 51.01 7.10
N PHE A 21 -0.42 49.93 6.74
CA PHE A 21 -0.86 49.03 5.67
C PHE A 21 -1.46 47.77 6.27
N HIS A 22 -2.63 47.37 5.77
CA HIS A 22 -3.29 46.12 6.08
C HIS A 22 -3.45 45.32 4.80
N PHE A 23 -2.96 44.08 4.81
CA PHE A 23 -3.18 43.17 3.69
C PHE A 23 -3.30 41.72 4.15
N SER A 24 -3.87 40.87 3.28
CA SER A 24 -3.97 39.43 3.51
C SER A 24 -3.46 38.68 2.29
N ILE A 25 -2.46 37.82 2.50
CA ILE A 25 -1.88 36.94 1.48
C ILE A 25 -2.36 35.52 1.78
N LYS A 26 -2.91 34.85 0.77
CA LYS A 26 -3.43 33.49 0.92
C LYS A 26 -2.49 32.41 0.40
N ARG A 27 -1.55 32.75 -0.48
CA ARG A 27 -0.61 31.80 -1.09
C ARG A 27 0.73 31.83 -0.40
N THR A 28 1.35 30.67 -0.23
CA THR A 28 2.70 30.58 0.30
C THR A 28 3.76 31.06 -0.68
N GLY A 29 4.96 31.30 -0.18
CA GLY A 29 6.13 31.69 -0.96
C GLY A 29 6.79 32.98 -0.50
N ASN A 30 7.80 33.39 -1.26
CA ASN A 30 8.56 34.60 -1.00
C ASN A 30 7.98 35.79 -1.77
N TYR A 31 7.59 36.83 -1.05
CA TYR A 31 7.03 38.05 -1.61
C TYR A 31 7.97 39.22 -1.38
N SER A 32 8.13 40.07 -2.39
CA SER A 32 8.82 41.35 -2.21
C SER A 32 7.80 42.44 -1.86
N LEU A 33 7.93 43.03 -0.68
CA LEU A 33 7.18 44.21 -0.29
C LEU A 33 8.02 45.45 -0.62
N ALA A 34 7.47 46.35 -1.43
CA ALA A 34 8.08 47.64 -1.71
C ALA A 34 7.06 48.77 -1.53
N VAL A 35 7.46 49.85 -0.88
CA VAL A 35 6.67 51.08 -0.76
C VAL A 35 7.36 52.15 -1.59
N SER A 36 6.63 52.74 -2.53
CA SER A 36 7.11 53.81 -3.40
C SER A 36 6.26 55.06 -3.25
N THR A 37 6.88 56.22 -3.41
CA THR A 37 6.19 57.52 -3.49
C THR A 37 5.50 57.71 -4.84
N ALA A 38 4.69 58.77 -4.97
CA ALA A 38 4.07 59.16 -6.25
C ALA A 38 5.10 59.44 -7.36
N GLU A 39 6.31 59.87 -6.99
CA GLU A 39 7.45 60.06 -7.90
C GLU A 39 8.18 58.74 -8.24
N ASN A 40 7.58 57.59 -7.91
CA ASN A 40 8.13 56.26 -8.14
C ASN A 40 9.46 55.97 -7.42
N ARG A 41 9.81 56.75 -6.40
CA ARG A 41 10.97 56.46 -5.55
C ARG A 41 10.59 55.43 -4.48
N THR A 42 11.23 54.27 -4.49
CA THR A 42 11.10 53.26 -3.42
C THR A 42 11.73 53.77 -2.13
N VAL A 43 10.93 53.85 -1.06
CA VAL A 43 11.35 54.31 0.27
C VAL A 43 11.50 53.15 1.26
N TYR A 44 10.92 51.99 0.97
CA TYR A 44 11.04 50.79 1.77
C TYR A 44 11.03 49.55 0.89
N ARG A 45 11.85 48.55 1.25
CA ARG A 45 11.87 47.24 0.62
C ARG A 45 12.12 46.16 1.67
N SER A 46 11.37 45.07 1.60
CA SER A 46 11.57 43.88 2.42
C SER A 46 11.15 42.62 1.66
N VAL A 47 11.61 41.46 2.11
CA VAL A 47 11.15 40.15 1.66
C VAL A 47 10.30 39.54 2.77
N LEU A 48 9.12 39.05 2.40
CA LEU A 48 8.19 38.37 3.28
C LEU A 48 8.12 36.90 2.86
N GLU A 49 8.50 36.01 3.76
CA GLU A 49 8.25 34.58 3.59
C GLU A 49 6.87 34.26 4.19
N ILE A 50 5.96 33.78 3.35
CA ILE A 50 4.63 33.35 3.75
C ILE A 50 4.61 31.82 3.75
N VAL A 51 4.49 31.23 4.94
CA VAL A 51 4.39 29.78 5.15
C VAL A 51 2.91 29.34 5.22
N PRO A 52 2.60 28.04 5.05
CA PRO A 52 1.23 27.55 5.17
C PRO A 52 0.61 27.95 6.51
N ALA A 53 -0.69 28.27 6.51
CA ALA A 53 -1.47 28.38 7.73
C ALA A 53 -1.67 26.99 8.36
N GLY A 54 -2.33 26.89 9.52
CA GLY A 54 -2.60 25.59 10.16
C GLY A 54 -3.28 24.58 9.22
N VAL A 55 -2.89 23.30 9.37
CA VAL A 55 -3.41 22.16 8.60
C VAL A 55 -4.94 22.14 8.58
N SER A 56 -5.49 21.81 7.41
CA SER A 56 -6.92 21.57 7.24
C SER A 56 -7.16 20.20 6.63
N HIS A 57 -7.79 19.28 7.38
CA HIS A 57 -8.08 17.94 6.90
C HIS A 57 -8.91 17.91 5.59
N LEU A 58 -9.73 18.94 5.35
CA LEU A 58 -10.54 19.07 4.14
C LEU A 58 -9.72 19.32 2.87
N ASN A 59 -8.52 19.88 3.01
CA ASN A 59 -7.61 20.15 1.89
C ASN A 59 -6.44 19.15 1.82
N CYS A 60 -6.32 18.28 2.83
CA CYS A 60 -5.40 17.15 2.77
C CYS A 60 -5.96 16.07 1.83
N ARG A 61 -5.11 15.16 1.36
CA ARG A 61 -5.54 14.04 0.52
C ARG A 61 -4.64 12.82 0.68
N ALA A 62 -5.24 11.66 0.89
CA ALA A 62 -4.55 10.37 0.79
C ALA A 62 -4.76 9.78 -0.61
N PHE A 63 -3.72 9.24 -1.24
CA PHE A 63 -3.82 8.69 -2.60
C PHE A 63 -2.66 7.75 -2.93
N GLY A 64 -2.74 7.10 -4.10
CA GLY A 64 -1.62 6.32 -4.66
C GLY A 64 -1.40 4.96 -4.01
N PHE A 65 -2.31 4.49 -3.16
CA PHE A 65 -2.32 3.11 -2.66
C PHE A 65 -2.64 2.17 -3.82
N ARG A 66 -1.74 1.22 -4.11
CA ARG A 66 -1.86 0.28 -5.23
C ARG A 66 -1.86 -1.14 -4.73
N ASN A 67 -2.52 -2.01 -5.51
CA ASN A 67 -2.47 -3.45 -5.29
C ASN A 67 -1.01 -3.92 -5.28
N THR A 68 -0.69 -4.82 -4.36
CA THR A 68 0.64 -5.41 -4.22
C THR A 68 0.53 -6.81 -3.63
N THR A 69 1.65 -7.48 -3.46
CA THR A 69 1.73 -8.80 -2.83
C THR A 69 2.08 -8.65 -1.36
N VAL A 70 1.50 -9.50 -0.50
CA VAL A 70 1.78 -9.52 0.94
C VAL A 70 3.26 -9.69 1.25
N GLY A 71 3.69 -9.03 2.32
CA GLY A 71 5.08 -9.03 2.78
C GLY A 71 6.04 -8.14 1.98
N PHE A 72 5.57 -7.52 0.88
CA PHE A 72 6.32 -6.47 0.19
C PHE A 72 5.96 -5.10 0.76
N ARG A 73 6.92 -4.16 0.66
CA ARG A 73 6.70 -2.76 1.05
C ARG A 73 5.71 -2.12 0.07
N GLY A 74 4.51 -1.81 0.54
CA GLY A 74 3.56 -0.97 -0.15
C GLY A 74 3.84 0.52 0.12
N VAL A 75 3.46 1.35 -0.84
CA VAL A 75 3.63 2.81 -0.78
C VAL A 75 2.33 3.49 -1.21
N GLY A 76 1.91 4.47 -0.43
CA GLY A 76 0.92 5.48 -0.80
C GLY A 76 1.43 6.87 -0.43
N TYR A 77 0.60 7.88 -0.62
CA TYR A 77 0.98 9.28 -0.42
C TYR A 77 -0.08 10.04 0.36
N LEU A 78 0.37 11.01 1.14
CA LEU A 78 -0.46 11.96 1.86
C LEU A 78 -0.06 13.38 1.46
N LEU A 79 -0.91 14.10 0.75
CA LEU A 79 -0.78 15.55 0.56
C LEU A 79 -1.32 16.25 1.81
N VAL A 80 -0.50 17.05 2.47
CA VAL A 80 -0.91 17.86 3.64
C VAL A 80 -0.99 19.31 3.22
N ALA A 81 -2.12 19.96 3.48
CA ALA A 81 -2.35 21.34 3.10
C ALA A 81 -3.09 22.14 4.19
N ASP A 82 -2.94 23.46 4.13
CA ASP A 82 -3.66 24.38 5.00
C ASP A 82 -5.10 24.67 4.49
N ARG A 83 -5.84 25.53 5.20
CA ARG A 83 -7.21 25.93 4.80
C ARG A 83 -7.33 26.69 3.48
N PHE A 84 -6.22 27.19 2.93
CA PHE A 84 -6.17 27.90 1.65
C PHE A 84 -5.68 27.00 0.50
N GLY A 85 -5.32 25.75 0.79
CA GLY A 85 -4.83 24.78 -0.20
C GLY A 85 -3.33 24.87 -0.42
N ASN A 86 -2.58 25.57 0.44
CA ASN A 86 -1.13 25.58 0.36
C ASN A 86 -0.58 24.27 0.92
N ALA A 87 0.18 23.55 0.10
CA ALA A 87 0.83 22.32 0.50
C ALA A 87 2.01 22.59 1.45
N TYR A 88 2.24 21.67 2.37
CA TYR A 88 3.42 21.65 3.22
C TYR A 88 4.53 20.87 2.52
N ASP A 89 5.62 21.56 2.20
CA ASP A 89 6.83 21.01 1.57
C ASP A 89 7.94 20.73 2.59
N ASP A 90 9.13 20.37 2.13
CA ASP A 90 10.28 20.08 3.00
C ASP A 90 10.68 21.26 3.89
N GLY A 91 10.57 22.49 3.39
CA GLY A 91 10.91 23.70 4.14
C GLY A 91 9.90 24.00 5.26
N THR A 92 8.65 23.57 5.08
CA THR A 92 7.54 23.85 6.00
C THR A 92 7.04 22.62 6.76
N ARG A 93 7.64 21.45 6.52
CA ARG A 93 7.24 20.15 7.08
C ARG A 93 7.10 20.12 8.60
N ALA A 94 8.02 20.77 9.31
CA ALA A 94 7.99 20.81 10.77
C ALA A 94 6.68 21.44 11.32
N LEU A 95 6.01 22.26 10.51
CA LEU A 95 4.76 22.93 10.85
C LEU A 95 3.53 22.01 10.64
N ALA A 96 3.64 20.94 9.83
CA ALA A 96 2.53 20.06 9.47
C ALA A 96 2.07 19.14 10.61
N ASN A 97 2.91 18.96 11.65
CA ASN A 97 2.66 18.05 12.78
C ASN A 97 2.23 16.65 12.32
N LEU A 98 3.09 15.96 11.55
CA LEU A 98 2.77 14.67 10.93
C LEU A 98 2.37 13.57 11.92
N SER A 99 2.76 13.67 13.20
CA SER A 99 2.35 12.73 14.25
C SER A 99 0.85 12.80 14.56
N ALA A 100 0.16 13.87 14.16
CA ALA A 100 -1.30 13.97 14.24
C ALA A 100 -2.01 13.16 13.14
N PHE A 101 -1.29 12.67 12.13
CA PHE A 101 -1.86 11.84 11.08
C PHE A 101 -1.72 10.36 11.42
N SER A 102 -2.73 9.59 11.03
CA SER A 102 -2.69 8.12 11.08
C SER A 102 -3.25 7.56 9.78
N VAL A 103 -2.56 6.57 9.20
CA VAL A 103 -3.08 5.77 8.09
C VAL A 103 -3.22 4.33 8.56
N THR A 104 -4.43 3.80 8.47
CA THR A 104 -4.78 2.43 8.86
C THR A 104 -5.43 1.69 7.71
N PHE A 105 -5.35 0.36 7.78
CA PHE A 105 -5.93 -0.55 6.79
C PHE A 105 -6.96 -1.43 7.49
N LYS A 106 -8.19 -1.43 6.99
CA LYS A 106 -9.26 -2.29 7.50
C LYS A 106 -9.66 -3.28 6.43
N GLU A 107 -9.57 -4.57 6.72
CA GLU A 107 -10.07 -5.59 5.81
C GLU A 107 -11.59 -5.41 5.60
N GLU A 108 -12.04 -5.46 4.34
CA GLU A 108 -13.42 -5.09 3.97
C GLU A 108 -14.48 -5.99 4.62
N ASN A 109 -14.14 -7.25 4.91
CA ASN A 109 -15.07 -8.26 5.44
C ASN A 109 -14.89 -8.55 6.94
N GLN A 110 -13.98 -7.84 7.62
CA GLN A 110 -13.77 -8.03 9.06
C GLN A 110 -14.35 -6.85 9.85
N PRO A 111 -15.05 -7.12 10.97
CA PRO A 111 -15.58 -6.05 11.82
C PRO A 111 -14.46 -5.29 12.56
N TYR A 112 -13.30 -5.91 12.74
CA TYR A 112 -12.18 -5.36 13.51
C TYR A 112 -11.07 -4.81 12.59
N PHE A 113 -10.32 -3.84 13.10
CA PHE A 113 -9.10 -3.38 12.44
C PHE A 113 -7.98 -4.38 12.71
N ILE A 114 -7.19 -4.72 11.69
CA ILE A 114 -5.96 -5.47 11.91
C ILE A 114 -5.01 -4.55 12.66
N GLN A 115 -4.86 -4.81 13.96
CA GLN A 115 -3.96 -4.08 14.84
C GLN A 115 -2.52 -4.33 14.39
N GLY A 116 -1.81 -3.29 13.95
CA GLY A 116 -0.37 -3.38 13.65
C GLY A 116 0.06 -2.93 12.25
N VAL A 117 -0.87 -2.66 11.34
CA VAL A 117 -0.52 -2.08 10.03
C VAL A 117 -0.55 -0.55 10.12
N ALA A 118 0.46 0.02 10.78
CA ALA A 118 0.69 1.45 10.74
C ALA A 118 1.55 1.78 9.52
N GLY A 119 1.06 2.66 8.65
CA GLY A 119 1.90 3.26 7.63
C GLY A 119 2.93 4.17 8.30
N ALA A 120 4.23 3.94 8.07
CA ALA A 120 5.25 4.89 8.45
C ALA A 120 5.24 6.05 7.46
N ILE A 121 5.02 7.27 7.97
CA ILE A 121 5.07 8.49 7.16
C ILE A 121 6.54 8.91 7.03
N GLY A 122 7.11 8.69 5.85
CA GLY A 122 8.50 8.98 5.49
C GLY A 122 8.64 10.24 4.65
N GLU A 123 9.90 10.56 4.33
CA GLU A 123 10.24 11.63 3.39
C GLU A 123 9.96 11.14 1.96
N TYR A 124 9.33 11.98 1.14
CA TYR A 124 9.17 11.71 -0.27
C TYR A 124 9.77 12.87 -1.05
N ASP A 125 10.75 12.56 -1.88
CA ASP A 125 11.52 13.52 -2.68
C ASP A 125 10.75 13.93 -3.95
N ALA A 126 9.43 14.17 -3.83
CA ALA A 126 8.64 14.65 -4.96
C ALA A 126 8.20 16.09 -4.82
N TRP A 127 8.26 16.72 -5.99
CA TRP A 127 8.04 18.12 -6.32
C TRP A 127 6.70 18.77 -5.90
N GLU A 128 5.86 18.14 -5.08
CA GLU A 128 4.48 18.61 -4.83
C GLU A 128 4.00 18.54 -3.37
N GLY A 129 4.89 18.44 -2.38
CA GLY A 129 4.51 18.51 -0.95
C GLY A 129 3.71 17.31 -0.44
N GLY A 130 3.90 16.14 -1.07
CA GLY A 130 3.32 14.86 -0.63
C GLY A 130 4.28 14.12 0.31
N TYR A 131 3.74 13.44 1.31
CA TYR A 131 4.47 12.58 2.24
C TYR A 131 4.29 11.12 1.88
N GLU A 132 5.36 10.33 1.88
CA GLU A 132 5.29 8.89 1.60
C GLU A 132 4.68 8.16 2.80
N VAL A 133 3.70 7.30 2.56
CA VAL A 133 3.13 6.39 3.55
C VAL A 133 3.54 4.98 3.16
N SER A 134 4.49 4.40 3.89
CA SER A 134 4.95 3.04 3.62
C SER A 134 4.34 2.02 4.58
N TYR A 135 3.88 0.89 4.06
CA TYR A 135 3.21 -0.16 4.84
C TYR A 135 3.72 -1.54 4.44
N ASN A 136 3.58 -2.51 5.35
CA ASN A 136 3.89 -3.91 5.09
C ASN A 136 2.82 -4.76 5.77
N ILE A 137 1.98 -5.42 4.95
CA ILE A 137 0.87 -6.26 5.41
C ILE A 137 1.19 -7.70 5.00
N THR A 138 1.01 -8.64 5.93
CA THR A 138 1.33 -10.06 5.72
C THR A 138 0.13 -10.93 5.42
N GLU A 139 -1.09 -10.38 5.47
CA GLU A 139 -2.34 -11.09 5.22
C GLU A 139 -2.95 -10.66 3.89
N ALA A 140 -3.34 -11.63 3.07
CA ALA A 140 -3.86 -11.40 1.73
C ALA A 140 -5.36 -11.14 1.79
N ALA A 141 -5.77 -9.91 1.47
CA ALA A 141 -7.16 -9.50 1.51
C ALA A 141 -7.37 -8.19 0.72
N VAL A 142 -8.62 -7.74 0.65
CA VAL A 142 -8.95 -6.38 0.21
C VAL A 142 -9.09 -5.50 1.44
N TYR A 143 -8.32 -4.42 1.47
CA TYR A 143 -8.29 -3.45 2.56
C TYR A 143 -8.86 -2.11 2.12
N ALA A 144 -9.74 -1.55 2.93
CA ALA A 144 -10.10 -0.13 2.88
C ALA A 144 -9.05 0.69 3.65
N VAL A 145 -8.49 1.70 2.98
CA VAL A 145 -7.51 2.63 3.55
C VAL A 145 -8.25 3.74 4.30
N SER A 146 -7.86 4.01 5.55
CA SER A 146 -8.38 5.15 6.32
C SER A 146 -7.23 6.06 6.72
N ALA A 147 -7.21 7.27 6.15
CA ALA A 147 -6.30 8.33 6.54
C ALA A 147 -7.04 9.34 7.42
N ARG A 148 -6.48 9.64 8.58
CA ARG A 148 -7.07 10.58 9.53
C ARG A 148 -6.07 11.61 9.98
N TRP A 149 -6.56 12.81 10.23
CA TRP A 149 -5.88 13.85 10.98
C TRP A 149 -6.59 14.01 12.32
N VAL A 150 -5.94 13.60 13.41
CA VAL A 150 -6.54 13.43 14.72
C VAL A 150 -7.74 12.48 14.61
N SER A 151 -8.97 12.99 14.74
CA SER A 151 -10.22 12.22 14.63
C SER A 151 -10.94 12.40 13.29
N TRP A 152 -10.43 13.28 12.41
CA TRP A 152 -11.12 13.67 11.18
C TRP A 152 -10.62 12.85 10.00
N SER A 153 -11.54 12.36 9.18
CA SER A 153 -11.18 11.66 7.94
C SER A 153 -10.59 12.65 6.93
N VAL A 154 -9.53 12.24 6.26
CA VAL A 154 -8.92 12.98 5.14
C VAL A 154 -9.54 12.50 3.82
N PRO A 155 -9.83 13.38 2.84
CA PRO A 155 -10.22 12.99 1.49
C PRO A 155 -9.33 11.91 0.87
N GLY A 156 -9.93 10.95 0.16
CA GLY A 156 -9.23 9.74 -0.33
C GLY A 156 -9.17 8.60 0.69
N SER A 157 -9.65 8.81 1.92
CA SER A 157 -10.02 7.71 2.80
C SER A 157 -11.19 6.92 2.21
N GLY A 158 -11.12 5.60 2.26
CA GLY A 158 -12.06 4.67 1.66
C GLY A 158 -11.56 4.02 0.38
N ASP A 159 -10.44 4.48 -0.19
CA ASP A 159 -9.76 3.80 -1.30
C ASP A 159 -9.44 2.35 -0.91
N ARG A 160 -9.48 1.46 -1.90
CA ARG A 160 -9.26 0.03 -1.71
C ARG A 160 -7.88 -0.37 -2.22
N VAL A 161 -7.22 -1.25 -1.46
CA VAL A 161 -6.01 -1.94 -1.91
C VAL A 161 -6.22 -3.44 -1.79
N SER A 162 -6.00 -4.16 -2.89
CA SER A 162 -5.98 -5.62 -2.89
C SER A 162 -4.57 -6.12 -2.67
N LEU A 163 -4.40 -6.98 -1.66
CA LEU A 163 -3.15 -7.65 -1.37
C LEU A 163 -3.24 -9.11 -1.75
N LEU A 164 -2.41 -9.50 -2.71
CA LEU A 164 -2.36 -10.87 -3.18
C LEU A 164 -1.41 -11.71 -2.31
N PRO A 165 -1.70 -13.00 -2.12
CA PRO A 165 -0.77 -13.94 -1.49
C PRO A 165 0.61 -13.91 -2.17
N ASN A 166 1.67 -14.22 -1.41
CA ASN A 166 2.98 -14.41 -2.00
C ASN A 166 3.05 -15.79 -2.68
N ARG A 167 4.16 -16.06 -3.39
CA ARG A 167 4.40 -17.38 -3.96
C ARG A 167 4.34 -18.46 -2.88
N ALA A 168 3.81 -19.63 -3.26
CA ALA A 168 3.76 -20.78 -2.37
C ALA A 168 5.14 -21.11 -1.77
N SER A 169 5.17 -21.25 -0.45
CA SER A 169 6.33 -21.69 0.31
C SER A 169 6.25 -23.20 0.48
N PRO A 170 7.18 -23.99 -0.08
CA PRO A 170 7.15 -25.45 0.00
C PRO A 170 7.03 -25.96 1.44
N ALA A 171 7.74 -25.31 2.37
CA ALA A 171 7.70 -25.60 3.82
C ALA A 171 6.35 -25.33 4.51
N LYS A 172 5.39 -24.70 3.83
CA LYS A 172 4.04 -24.39 4.34
C LYS A 172 2.95 -25.11 3.57
N CYS A 173 3.27 -25.69 2.41
CA CYS A 173 2.33 -26.49 1.64
C CYS A 173 1.94 -27.76 2.40
N VAL A 174 0.69 -28.20 2.21
CA VAL A 174 0.15 -29.40 2.86
C VAL A 174 -0.40 -30.33 1.80
N LEU A 175 0.12 -31.56 1.75
CA LEU A 175 -0.42 -32.61 0.91
C LEU A 175 -1.44 -33.43 1.71
N ALA A 176 -2.72 -33.32 1.33
CA ALA A 176 -3.79 -34.14 1.88
C ALA A 176 -3.94 -35.43 1.06
N PRO A 177 -3.71 -36.61 1.66
CA PRO A 177 -3.95 -37.88 0.97
C PRO A 177 -5.45 -38.07 0.72
N PRO A 178 -5.85 -38.87 -0.30
CA PRO A 178 -7.22 -39.34 -0.36
C PRO A 178 -7.53 -40.10 0.93
N GLY A 179 -8.76 -39.97 1.44
CA GLY A 179 -9.16 -40.49 2.75
C GLY A 179 -8.94 -41.99 3.01
N ALA A 180 -8.58 -42.77 1.99
CA ALA A 180 -8.05 -44.13 2.11
C ALA A 180 -6.58 -44.16 1.66
N MET A 181 -5.66 -44.59 2.54
CA MET A 181 -4.23 -44.82 2.21
C MET A 181 -4.02 -46.13 1.41
N GLY A 182 -4.83 -46.37 0.39
CA GLY A 182 -4.64 -47.45 -0.58
C GLY A 182 -5.45 -47.24 -1.86
N GLY A 183 -5.02 -47.86 -2.94
CA GLY A 183 -5.71 -47.86 -4.23
C GLY A 183 -5.50 -49.18 -4.95
N GLU A 184 -6.39 -49.48 -5.90
CA GLU A 184 -6.24 -50.64 -6.77
C GLU A 184 -5.25 -50.32 -7.90
N ALA A 185 -4.41 -51.30 -8.24
CA ALA A 185 -3.55 -51.20 -9.40
C ALA A 185 -4.40 -51.03 -10.67
N GLY A 186 -4.03 -50.06 -11.52
CA GLY A 186 -4.82 -49.63 -12.67
C GLY A 186 -5.82 -48.50 -12.36
N GLY A 187 -6.03 -48.16 -11.09
CA GLY A 187 -6.85 -47.03 -10.68
C GLY A 187 -6.15 -45.66 -10.81
N THR A 188 -6.95 -44.60 -10.81
CA THR A 188 -6.46 -43.22 -10.66
C THR A 188 -6.54 -42.81 -9.20
N TRP A 189 -5.41 -42.40 -8.66
CA TRP A 189 -5.27 -41.88 -7.31
C TRP A 189 -5.22 -40.37 -7.34
N ALA A 190 -5.94 -39.68 -6.46
CA ALA A 190 -5.96 -38.22 -6.42
C ALA A 190 -5.51 -37.73 -5.04
N LEU A 191 -4.50 -36.86 -5.03
CA LEU A 191 -4.04 -36.13 -3.86
C LEU A 191 -4.52 -34.68 -3.98
N VAL A 192 -4.66 -33.98 -2.85
CA VAL A 192 -4.92 -32.54 -2.85
C VAL A 192 -3.73 -31.84 -2.22
N LEU A 193 -3.04 -31.01 -2.98
CA LEU A 193 -1.98 -30.14 -2.50
C LEU A 193 -2.56 -28.77 -2.19
N LYS A 194 -2.58 -28.38 -0.92
CA LYS A 194 -2.91 -27.02 -0.49
C LYS A 194 -1.65 -26.19 -0.41
N GLY A 195 -1.60 -25.09 -1.16
CA GLY A 195 -0.46 -24.19 -1.15
C GLY A 195 -0.66 -23.03 -0.20
N TYR A 196 0.39 -22.73 0.56
CA TYR A 196 0.41 -21.57 1.42
C TYR A 196 1.71 -20.81 1.20
N ASP A 197 1.64 -19.49 1.25
CA ASP A 197 2.83 -18.65 1.24
C ASP A 197 3.58 -18.70 2.59
N ARG A 198 4.69 -17.97 2.70
CA ARG A 198 5.50 -17.95 3.94
C ARG A 198 4.76 -17.38 5.17
N PHE A 199 3.69 -16.64 4.96
CA PHE A 199 2.87 -16.03 6.01
C PHE A 199 1.61 -16.86 6.33
N GLY A 200 1.32 -17.90 5.55
CA GLY A 200 0.17 -18.77 5.74
C GLY A 200 -1.06 -18.38 4.93
N ASN A 201 -0.94 -17.44 3.97
CA ASN A 201 -2.02 -17.15 3.03
C ASN A 201 -2.13 -18.26 1.99
N GLY A 202 -3.33 -18.61 1.56
CA GLY A 202 -3.52 -19.55 0.44
C GLY A 202 -2.86 -19.00 -0.82
N ALA A 203 -1.91 -19.72 -1.39
CA ALA A 203 -1.20 -19.28 -2.60
C ALA A 203 -2.15 -19.34 -3.80
N ALA A 204 -2.03 -18.41 -4.75
CA ALA A 204 -2.82 -18.48 -5.97
C ALA A 204 -2.40 -19.67 -6.84
N ASP A 205 -3.36 -20.33 -7.49
CA ASP A 205 -3.10 -21.47 -8.36
C ASP A 205 -2.12 -21.17 -9.50
N GLU A 206 -2.17 -19.96 -10.06
CA GLU A 206 -1.24 -19.51 -11.11
C GLU A 206 0.23 -19.48 -10.64
N ASP A 207 0.46 -19.35 -9.32
CA ASP A 207 1.79 -19.40 -8.70
C ASP A 207 2.21 -20.82 -8.31
N MET A 208 1.27 -21.76 -8.18
CA MET A 208 1.58 -23.13 -7.80
C MET A 208 1.75 -24.04 -9.01
N ALA A 209 0.81 -23.98 -9.96
CA ALA A 209 0.64 -25.00 -10.98
C ALA A 209 1.86 -25.15 -11.92
N PRO A 210 2.43 -24.06 -12.48
CA PRO A 210 3.58 -24.16 -13.39
C PRO A 210 4.84 -24.73 -12.72
N TRP A 211 4.93 -24.58 -11.41
CA TRP A 211 6.11 -24.87 -10.59
C TRP A 211 5.99 -26.12 -9.74
N THR A 212 4.84 -26.80 -9.81
CA THR A 212 4.62 -28.07 -9.14
C THR A 212 5.14 -29.20 -10.02
N ARG A 213 5.93 -30.10 -9.43
CA ARG A 213 6.38 -31.35 -10.04
C ARG A 213 6.08 -32.48 -9.09
N VAL A 214 5.77 -33.65 -9.64
CA VAL A 214 5.60 -34.86 -8.85
C VAL A 214 6.68 -35.83 -9.27
N ALA A 215 7.36 -36.42 -8.29
CA ALA A 215 8.27 -37.53 -8.48
C ALA A 215 7.66 -38.75 -7.76
N LEU A 216 7.74 -39.89 -8.44
CA LEU A 216 7.19 -41.15 -7.96
C LEU A 216 8.32 -42.18 -7.91
N SER A 217 8.47 -42.87 -6.78
CA SER A 217 9.27 -44.09 -6.70
C SER A 217 8.42 -45.26 -6.24
N ARG A 218 8.74 -46.44 -6.75
CA ARG A 218 8.15 -47.71 -6.33
C ARG A 218 9.25 -48.61 -5.81
N ASP A 219 9.08 -49.09 -4.58
CA ASP A 219 10.06 -49.96 -3.91
C ASP A 219 11.50 -49.41 -4.01
N GLY A 220 11.65 -48.09 -3.82
CA GLY A 220 12.93 -47.38 -3.87
C GLY A 220 13.49 -47.09 -5.28
N ARG A 221 12.77 -47.42 -6.36
CA ARG A 221 13.18 -47.13 -7.74
C ARG A 221 12.30 -46.05 -8.35
N ALA A 222 12.91 -45.05 -8.98
CA ALA A 222 12.19 -44.02 -9.70
C ALA A 222 11.31 -44.68 -10.78
N VAL A 223 10.02 -44.34 -10.78
CA VAL A 223 9.08 -44.73 -11.82
C VAL A 223 8.89 -43.49 -12.67
N GLY A 224 9.03 -43.63 -14.00
CA GLY A 224 8.64 -42.56 -14.91
C GLY A 224 7.22 -42.14 -14.58
N VAL A 225 7.00 -40.83 -14.44
CA VAL A 225 5.67 -40.30 -14.14
C VAL A 225 4.87 -40.37 -15.43
N GLU A 226 4.30 -41.54 -15.74
CA GLU A 226 3.27 -41.68 -16.78
C GLU A 226 1.90 -41.23 -16.23
N GLY A 227 1.89 -40.13 -15.47
CA GLY A 227 0.72 -39.57 -14.83
C GLY A 227 0.33 -38.25 -15.46
N LEU A 228 -0.94 -38.12 -15.83
CA LEU A 228 -1.56 -36.84 -16.14
C LEU A 228 -1.65 -36.05 -14.83
N VAL A 229 -0.76 -35.09 -14.60
CA VAL A 229 -0.95 -34.11 -13.51
C VAL A 229 -2.03 -33.15 -13.98
N GLU A 230 -3.29 -33.52 -13.77
CA GLU A 230 -4.41 -32.61 -13.94
C GLU A 230 -4.49 -31.71 -12.72
N LEU A 231 -3.90 -30.52 -12.86
CA LEU A 231 -3.98 -29.45 -11.88
C LEU A 231 -5.36 -28.81 -12.02
N LEU A 232 -6.33 -29.40 -11.33
CA LEU A 232 -7.65 -28.82 -11.20
C LEU A 232 -7.66 -27.89 -9.99
N ASP A 233 -7.97 -26.63 -10.26
CA ASP A 233 -8.33 -25.64 -9.24
C ASP A 233 -9.59 -26.12 -8.51
N LEU A 234 -9.48 -26.33 -7.20
CA LEU A 234 -10.63 -26.67 -6.35
C LEU A 234 -11.22 -25.44 -5.63
N ASP A 235 -10.38 -24.49 -5.22
CA ASP A 235 -10.74 -23.35 -4.38
C ASP A 235 -9.76 -22.15 -4.45
N GLY A 236 -8.93 -22.07 -5.48
CA GLY A 236 -7.95 -21.03 -5.78
C GLY A 236 -6.61 -21.18 -5.04
N ALA A 237 -6.52 -22.12 -4.09
CA ALA A 237 -5.30 -22.42 -3.33
C ALA A 237 -5.01 -23.92 -3.18
N SER A 238 -5.76 -24.76 -3.90
CA SER A 238 -5.67 -26.21 -3.82
C SER A 238 -5.56 -26.81 -5.21
N LEU A 239 -4.49 -27.58 -5.42
CA LEU A 239 -4.26 -28.33 -6.64
C LEU A 239 -4.60 -29.80 -6.44
N ARG A 240 -5.43 -30.36 -7.32
CA ARG A 240 -5.55 -31.82 -7.44
C ARG A 240 -4.32 -32.38 -8.14
N VAL A 241 -3.78 -33.49 -7.64
CA VAL A 241 -2.68 -34.25 -8.24
C VAL A 241 -3.18 -35.66 -8.53
N ALA A 242 -3.45 -35.96 -9.80
CA ALA A 242 -3.88 -37.29 -10.24
C ALA A 242 -2.69 -38.18 -10.64
N LEU A 243 -2.66 -39.41 -10.14
CA LEU A 243 -1.61 -40.41 -10.35
C LEU A 243 -2.23 -41.71 -10.87
N ALA A 244 -1.82 -42.15 -12.07
CA ALA A 244 -2.24 -43.43 -12.63
C ALA A 244 -1.26 -44.53 -12.20
N LEU A 245 -1.59 -45.28 -11.15
CA LEU A 245 -0.72 -46.30 -10.58
C LEU A 245 -1.02 -47.67 -11.20
N ARG A 246 -0.23 -48.11 -12.19
CA ARG A 246 -0.54 -49.32 -12.99
C ARG A 246 -0.23 -50.66 -12.32
N ALA A 247 0.51 -50.67 -11.23
CA ALA A 247 0.97 -51.91 -10.59
C ALA A 247 0.82 -51.83 -9.08
N ALA A 248 0.57 -52.97 -8.45
CA ALA A 248 0.48 -53.04 -6.98
C ALA A 248 1.87 -52.93 -6.36
N GLY A 249 2.01 -52.16 -5.29
CA GLY A 249 3.28 -52.01 -4.58
C GLY A 249 3.29 -50.80 -3.66
N ARG A 250 4.42 -50.59 -2.97
CA ARG A 250 4.62 -49.39 -2.17
C ARG A 250 5.15 -48.28 -3.07
N TYR A 251 4.46 -47.15 -3.04
CA TYR A 251 4.87 -45.94 -3.74
C TYR A 251 5.26 -44.86 -2.73
N ASP A 252 6.35 -44.16 -3.02
CA ASP A 252 6.69 -42.90 -2.37
C ASP A 252 6.39 -41.78 -3.37
N VAL A 253 5.57 -40.82 -2.94
CA VAL A 253 5.20 -39.65 -3.74
C VAL A 253 5.91 -38.45 -3.15
N VAL A 254 6.73 -37.79 -3.96
CA VAL A 254 7.37 -36.52 -3.61
C VAL A 254 6.76 -35.44 -4.49
N VAL A 255 6.22 -34.41 -3.86
CA VAL A 255 5.70 -33.23 -4.56
C VAL A 255 6.71 -32.11 -4.35
N LEU A 256 7.22 -31.55 -5.44
CA LEU A 256 8.13 -30.41 -5.44
C LEU A 256 7.31 -29.18 -5.80
N VAL A 257 7.37 -28.14 -4.98
CA VAL A 257 6.78 -26.83 -5.24
C VAL A 257 7.94 -25.84 -5.41
N ASN A 258 7.94 -25.05 -6.49
CA ASN A 258 9.05 -24.13 -6.77
C ASN A 258 10.43 -24.81 -6.79
N GLY A 259 10.48 -26.08 -7.22
CA GLY A 259 11.72 -26.88 -7.27
C GLY A 259 12.25 -27.37 -5.91
N THR A 260 11.51 -27.17 -4.82
CA THR A 260 11.87 -27.66 -3.47
C THR A 260 10.80 -28.62 -2.96
N GLN A 261 11.23 -29.62 -2.17
CA GLN A 261 10.35 -30.59 -1.53
C GLN A 261 9.59 -29.99 -0.33
#